data_AF-A0A3D3UPR0-F1
#
_entry.id   AF-A0A3D3UPR0-F1
#
_cell.length_a   1.000
_cell.length_b   1.000
_cell.length_c   1.000
_cell.angle_alpha   90.00
_cell.angle_beta   90.00
_cell.angle_gamma   90.00
#
_symmetry.space_group_name_H-M   'P 1'
#
loop_
_entity.id
_entity.type
_entity.pdbx_description
1 polymer ?
#
loop_
_entity_poly.entity_id
_entity_poly.type
_entity_poly.pdbx_seq_one_letter_code
_entity_poly.pdbx_strand_id
1 'polypeptide(L)'
;MDSRIKSLCKRAGRADKNAACELLKIYYADIYSYLRRLCGGAADAEDLTQQTFLKVWSSLDGFAGRSRFSTWLYRIAHNTYIDSQRANAGSSRNRSDQWWAECIDKNPGPFANVAERQLARRLYETVDQLDDDKRHVVHLHYYQGLSIRETAKVLNIATSTVKYRLREVFKILRIKLGAQETSTQQEQTIPIAKGESL
;
A
#
# COMPACT_ATOMS: atom_id res chain seq x y z
N MET A 1 14.76 -0.98 18.06
CA MET A 1 13.55 -1.85 18.05
C MET A 1 12.85 -1.62 19.37
N ASP A 2 11.54 -1.41 19.38
CA ASP A 2 10.78 -1.19 20.62
C ASP A 2 10.95 -2.41 21.56
N SER A 3 11.30 -2.14 22.82
CA SER A 3 11.53 -3.15 23.87
C SER A 3 10.28 -4.03 24.06
N ARG A 4 9.09 -3.43 23.95
CA ARG A 4 7.80 -4.14 24.09
C ARG A 4 7.63 -5.20 22.99
N ILE A 5 7.80 -4.82 21.73
CA ILE A 5 7.62 -5.73 20.60
C ILE A 5 8.59 -6.91 20.69
N LYS A 6 9.85 -6.65 21.06
CA LYS A 6 10.84 -7.72 21.24
C LYS A 6 10.42 -8.72 22.33
N SER A 7 9.87 -8.25 23.44
CA SER A 7 9.32 -9.11 24.50
C SER A 7 8.15 -9.96 24.01
N LEU A 8 7.21 -9.33 23.29
CA LEU A 8 6.07 -10.04 22.71
C LEU A 8 6.49 -11.13 21.72
N CYS A 9 7.44 -10.85 20.82
CA CYS A 9 7.98 -11.86 19.90
C CYS A 9 8.58 -13.05 20.63
N LYS A 10 9.39 -12.80 21.69
CA LYS A 10 10.03 -13.88 22.46
C LYS A 10 9.02 -14.76 23.18
N ARG A 11 7.96 -14.16 23.74
CA ARG A 11 6.87 -14.89 24.41
C ARG A 11 6.03 -15.67 23.40
N ALA A 12 5.65 -15.04 22.30
CA ALA A 12 4.85 -15.68 21.26
C ALA A 12 5.57 -16.89 20.63
N GLY A 13 6.90 -16.85 20.45
CA GLY A 13 7.70 -18.01 20.01
C GLY A 13 7.71 -19.18 21.03
N ARG A 14 7.37 -18.92 22.28
CA ARG A 14 7.18 -19.96 23.32
C ARG A 14 5.72 -20.41 23.44
N ALA A 15 4.95 -20.29 22.35
CA ALA A 15 3.52 -20.60 22.29
C ALA A 15 2.62 -19.78 23.24
N ASP A 16 3.06 -18.59 23.69
CA ASP A 16 2.21 -17.67 24.45
C ASP A 16 1.16 -17.03 23.53
N LYS A 17 -0.07 -17.56 23.59
CA LYS A 17 -1.21 -17.11 22.80
C LYS A 17 -1.57 -15.64 23.05
N ASN A 18 -1.38 -15.14 24.27
CA ASN A 18 -1.70 -13.74 24.59
C ASN A 18 -0.70 -12.80 23.91
N ALA A 19 0.58 -13.14 23.93
CA ALA A 19 1.59 -12.36 23.22
C ALA A 19 1.38 -12.35 21.70
N ALA A 20 1.00 -13.50 21.12
CA ALA A 20 0.65 -13.60 19.70
C ALA A 20 -0.59 -12.74 19.36
N CYS A 21 -1.63 -12.79 20.22
CA CYS A 21 -2.83 -11.98 20.05
C CYS A 21 -2.54 -10.47 20.14
N GLU A 22 -1.66 -10.04 21.04
CA GLU A 22 -1.22 -8.64 21.10
C GLU A 22 -0.49 -8.21 19.83
N LEU A 23 0.46 -9.02 19.34
CA LEU A 23 1.14 -8.73 18.07
C LEU A 23 0.17 -8.66 16.89
N LEU A 24 -0.81 -9.57 16.84
CA LEU A 24 -1.86 -9.55 15.84
C LEU A 24 -2.63 -8.22 15.90
N LYS A 25 -3.12 -7.83 17.08
CA LYS A 25 -3.87 -6.57 17.26
C LYS A 25 -3.06 -5.34 16.83
N ILE A 26 -1.76 -5.32 17.08
CA ILE A 26 -0.88 -4.21 16.73
C ILE A 26 -0.70 -4.09 15.21
N TYR A 27 -0.53 -5.21 14.50
CA TYR A 27 -0.11 -5.18 13.09
C TYR A 27 -1.20 -5.56 12.08
N TYR A 28 -2.36 -6.05 12.52
CA TYR A 28 -3.39 -6.56 11.63
C TYR A 28 -3.87 -5.48 10.65
N ALA A 29 -4.22 -4.29 11.15
CA ALA A 29 -4.73 -3.20 10.32
C ALA A 29 -3.72 -2.76 9.26
N ASP A 30 -2.43 -2.67 9.61
CA ASP A 30 -1.36 -2.28 8.70
C ASP A 30 -1.14 -3.32 7.60
N ILE A 31 -1.09 -4.61 7.96
CA ILE A 31 -0.91 -5.71 7.00
C ILE A 31 -2.12 -5.87 6.10
N TYR A 32 -3.33 -5.80 6.68
CA TYR A 32 -4.56 -5.79 5.91
C TYR A 32 -4.59 -4.64 4.91
N SER A 33 -4.28 -3.42 5.36
CA SER A 33 -4.28 -2.23 4.49
C SER A 33 -3.24 -2.35 3.38
N TYR A 34 -2.06 -2.91 3.67
CA TYR A 34 -1.03 -3.18 2.68
C TYR A 34 -1.50 -4.18 1.62
N LEU A 35 -2.01 -5.34 2.05
CA LEU A 35 -2.48 -6.39 1.14
C LEU A 35 -3.70 -5.95 0.35
N ARG A 36 -4.65 -5.26 0.99
CA ARG A 36 -5.83 -4.67 0.35
C ARG A 36 -5.47 -3.72 -0.78
N ARG A 37 -4.37 -2.96 -0.66
CA ARG A 37 -3.88 -2.10 -1.73
C ARG A 37 -3.26 -2.88 -2.89
N LEU A 38 -2.72 -4.07 -2.64
CA LEU A 38 -2.07 -4.90 -3.66
C LEU A 38 -3.06 -5.81 -4.41
N CYS A 39 -3.87 -6.58 -3.70
CA CYS A 39 -4.83 -7.53 -4.29
C CYS A 39 -6.13 -6.85 -4.74
N GLY A 40 -6.48 -5.74 -4.09
CA GLY A 40 -7.67 -4.90 -4.23
C GLY A 40 -9.04 -5.53 -4.37
N GLY A 41 -9.18 -6.80 -3.97
CA GLY A 41 -10.42 -7.36 -3.45
C GLY A 41 -10.40 -7.37 -1.92
N ALA A 42 -11.56 -7.19 -1.28
CA ALA A 42 -11.68 -7.31 0.18
C ALA A 42 -11.40 -8.74 0.64
N ALA A 43 -12.04 -9.72 0.00
CA ALA A 43 -11.92 -11.14 0.31
C ALA A 43 -10.47 -11.63 0.19
N ASP A 44 -9.81 -11.31 -0.93
CA ASP A 44 -8.40 -11.67 -1.14
C ASP A 44 -7.49 -11.05 -0.06
N ALA A 45 -7.77 -9.80 0.34
CA ALA A 45 -6.97 -9.13 1.36
C ALA A 45 -7.11 -9.80 2.73
N GLU A 46 -8.33 -10.19 3.10
CA GLU A 46 -8.62 -10.90 4.36
C GLU A 46 -7.91 -12.25 4.39
N ASP A 47 -8.06 -13.04 3.33
CA ASP A 47 -7.43 -14.35 3.19
C ASP A 47 -5.90 -14.26 3.23
N LEU A 48 -5.30 -13.37 2.43
CA LEU A 48 -3.85 -13.16 2.43
C LEU A 48 -3.34 -12.67 3.79
N THR A 49 -4.11 -11.85 4.50
CA THR A 49 -3.75 -11.39 5.85
C THR A 49 -3.74 -12.57 6.82
N GLN A 50 -4.77 -13.41 6.79
CA GLN A 50 -4.83 -14.61 7.63
C GLN A 50 -3.65 -15.57 7.33
N GLN A 51 -3.42 -15.88 6.06
CA GLN A 51 -2.29 -16.70 5.63
C GLN A 51 -0.94 -16.12 6.06
N THR A 52 -0.78 -14.80 5.97
CA THR A 52 0.42 -14.10 6.43
C THR A 52 0.65 -14.35 7.92
N PHE A 53 -0.36 -14.16 8.77
CA PHE A 53 -0.20 -14.36 10.21
C PHE A 53 0.02 -15.84 10.58
N LEU A 54 -0.60 -16.78 9.85
CA LEU A 54 -0.30 -18.21 10.02
C LEU A 54 1.18 -18.52 9.74
N LYS A 55 1.72 -17.99 8.63
CA LYS A 55 3.15 -18.12 8.29
C LYS A 55 4.07 -17.43 9.30
N VAL A 56 3.64 -16.29 9.84
CA VAL A 56 4.37 -15.56 10.90
C VAL A 56 4.50 -16.42 12.15
N TRP A 57 3.41 -17.03 12.61
CA TRP A 57 3.44 -17.87 13.81
C TRP A 57 4.26 -19.14 13.62
N SER A 58 4.20 -19.78 12.45
CA SER A 58 5.02 -20.94 12.15
C SER A 58 6.51 -20.61 11.98
N SER A 59 6.84 -19.36 11.63
CA SER A 59 8.22 -18.93 11.36
C SER A 59 8.83 -18.08 12.50
N LEU A 60 8.07 -17.82 13.58
CA LEU A 60 8.46 -16.85 14.60
C LEU A 60 9.72 -17.27 15.36
N ASP A 61 9.92 -18.57 15.55
CA ASP A 61 11.11 -19.12 16.21
C ASP A 61 12.40 -18.81 15.43
N GLY A 62 12.29 -18.69 14.10
CA GLY A 62 13.41 -18.30 13.23
C GLY A 62 13.68 -16.79 13.21
N PHE A 63 12.86 -15.96 13.86
CA PHE A 63 13.04 -14.52 13.88
C PHE A 63 14.19 -14.09 14.81
N ALA A 64 15.40 -14.05 14.26
CA ALA A 64 16.62 -13.70 14.97
C ALA A 64 16.79 -12.20 15.32
N GLY A 65 15.77 -11.34 15.12
CA GLY A 65 15.85 -9.91 15.46
C GLY A 65 16.83 -9.08 14.62
N ARG A 66 17.28 -9.58 13.46
CA ARG A 66 18.20 -8.88 12.53
C ARG A 66 17.57 -7.69 11.78
N SER A 67 16.27 -7.51 11.92
CA SER A 67 15.49 -6.37 11.44
C SER A 67 14.42 -6.01 12.47
N ARG A 68 13.70 -4.90 12.26
CA ARG A 68 12.43 -4.69 12.96
C ARG A 68 11.49 -5.84 12.64
N PHE A 69 10.61 -6.15 13.58
CA PHE A 69 9.58 -7.16 13.40
C PHE A 69 8.63 -6.76 12.27
N SER A 70 8.22 -5.49 12.21
CA SER A 70 7.41 -4.95 11.11
C SER A 70 8.04 -5.22 9.74
N THR A 71 9.34 -4.94 9.55
CA THR A 71 10.04 -5.22 8.29
C THR A 71 10.01 -6.71 7.92
N TRP A 72 10.21 -7.60 8.90
CA TRP A 72 10.16 -9.03 8.67
C TRP A 72 8.75 -9.51 8.34
N LEU A 73 7.74 -8.96 9.04
CA LEU A 73 6.33 -9.21 8.81
C LEU A 73 5.89 -8.78 7.40
N TYR A 74 6.22 -7.56 6.96
CA TYR A 74 5.92 -7.10 5.61
C TYR A 74 6.60 -7.96 4.53
N ARG A 75 7.79 -8.52 4.81
CA ARG A 75 8.43 -9.47 3.90
C ARG A 75 7.61 -10.75 3.75
N ILE A 76 7.10 -11.31 4.84
CA ILE A 76 6.23 -12.49 4.79
C ILE A 76 4.92 -12.15 4.06
N ALA A 77 4.31 -11.00 4.36
CA ALA A 77 3.10 -10.53 3.69
C ALA A 77 3.29 -10.37 2.19
N HIS A 78 4.38 -9.70 1.78
CA HIS A 78 4.70 -9.48 0.38
C HIS A 78 4.96 -10.80 -0.36
N ASN A 79 5.74 -11.71 0.22
CA ASN A 79 5.98 -13.02 -0.39
C ASN A 79 4.66 -13.81 -0.54
N THR A 80 3.79 -13.76 0.47
CA THR A 80 2.49 -14.43 0.43
C THR A 80 1.61 -13.89 -0.71
N TYR A 81 1.61 -12.57 -0.93
CA TYR A 81 0.96 -11.96 -2.09
C TYR A 81 1.60 -12.38 -3.42
N ILE A 82 2.93 -12.42 -3.52
CA ILE A 82 3.59 -12.86 -4.76
C ILE A 82 3.28 -14.33 -5.07
N ASP A 83 3.25 -15.18 -4.05
CA ASP A 83 2.89 -16.61 -4.20
C ASP A 83 1.45 -16.75 -4.69
N SER A 84 0.49 -15.99 -4.15
CA SER A 84 -0.91 -16.03 -4.61
C SER A 84 -1.08 -15.50 -6.03
N GLN A 85 -0.34 -14.45 -6.40
CA GLN A 85 -0.37 -13.92 -7.77
C GLN A 85 0.17 -14.91 -8.80
N ARG A 86 1.18 -15.72 -8.44
CA ARG A 86 1.70 -16.78 -9.31
C ARG A 86 0.68 -17.90 -9.53
N ALA A 87 -0.10 -18.23 -8.50
CA ALA A 87 -1.14 -19.24 -8.59
C ALA A 87 -2.36 -18.77 -9.43
N ASN A 88 -2.65 -17.46 -9.42
CA ASN A 88 -3.84 -16.87 -10.05
C ASN A 88 -3.53 -16.10 -11.36
N ALA A 89 -2.54 -16.55 -12.14
CA ALA A 89 -2.13 -15.89 -13.38
C ALA A 89 -3.31 -15.81 -14.39
N GLY A 90 -3.98 -14.66 -14.44
CA GLY A 90 -5.11 -14.41 -15.36
C GLY A 90 -6.26 -13.57 -14.80
N SER A 91 -6.31 -13.31 -13.49
CA SER A 91 -7.39 -12.48 -12.92
C SER A 91 -7.11 -10.99 -13.12
N SER A 92 -8.00 -10.31 -13.84
CA SER A 92 -7.97 -8.86 -14.03
C SER A 92 -8.26 -8.15 -12.71
N ARG A 93 -7.38 -7.24 -12.29
CA ARG A 93 -7.48 -6.47 -11.04
C ARG A 93 -8.49 -5.33 -11.13
N ASN A 94 -9.72 -5.61 -11.57
CA ASN A 94 -10.71 -4.54 -11.73
C ASN A 94 -11.16 -4.03 -10.35
N ARG A 95 -10.88 -2.75 -10.05
CA ARG A 95 -11.21 -2.11 -8.76
C ARG A 95 -12.54 -1.38 -8.89
N SER A 96 -13.47 -1.62 -7.98
CA SER A 96 -14.73 -0.89 -7.93
C SER A 96 -14.57 0.50 -7.30
N ASP A 97 -15.51 1.41 -7.55
CA ASP A 97 -15.56 2.72 -6.87
C ASP A 97 -15.63 2.59 -5.34
N GLN A 98 -16.33 1.56 -4.84
CA GLN A 98 -16.41 1.23 -3.43
C GLN A 98 -15.03 0.89 -2.84
N TRP A 99 -14.15 0.25 -3.61
CA TRP A 99 -12.80 -0.06 -3.18
C TRP A 99 -11.98 1.22 -2.94
N TRP A 100 -12.10 2.21 -3.82
CA TRP A 100 -11.40 3.50 -3.66
C TRP A 100 -11.86 4.25 -2.41
N ALA A 101 -13.16 4.24 -2.11
CA ALA A 101 -13.71 4.89 -0.92
C ALA A 101 -13.18 4.28 0.39
N GLU A 102 -12.89 2.98 0.42
CA GLU A 102 -12.37 2.27 1.60
C GLU A 102 -10.86 2.40 1.79
N CYS A 103 -10.10 2.69 0.74
CA CYS A 103 -8.65 2.89 0.78
C CYS A 103 -8.23 4.32 1.10
N ILE A 104 -9.15 5.28 0.97
CA ILE A 104 -8.99 6.66 1.43
C ILE A 104 -9.19 6.68 2.96
N ASP A 105 -8.45 7.53 3.66
CA ASP A 105 -8.54 7.67 5.11
C ASP A 105 -10.01 7.84 5.54
N LYS A 106 -10.46 7.04 6.52
CA LYS A 106 -11.85 7.07 7.03
C LYS A 106 -12.10 8.23 7.97
N ASN A 107 -11.05 8.92 8.43
CA ASN A 107 -11.18 10.10 9.27
C ASN A 107 -10.50 11.31 8.61
N PRO A 108 -10.97 11.75 7.42
CA PRO A 108 -10.60 13.07 6.96
C PRO A 108 -11.13 14.04 8.02
N GLY A 109 -10.27 14.91 8.55
CA GLY A 109 -10.74 15.99 9.41
C GLY A 109 -11.90 16.73 8.72
N PRO A 110 -12.81 17.36 9.47
CA PRO A 110 -14.05 17.99 8.94
C PRO A 110 -13.84 19.04 7.84
N PHE A 111 -12.58 19.37 7.50
CA PHE A 111 -12.15 20.32 6.49
C PHE A 111 -11.54 19.70 5.23
N ALA A 112 -11.49 18.36 5.06
CA ALA A 112 -10.94 17.79 3.82
C ALA A 112 -11.82 18.18 2.61
N ASN A 113 -11.27 19.04 1.76
CA ASN A 113 -11.95 19.60 0.61
C ASN A 113 -12.25 18.47 -0.41
N VAL A 114 -13.39 18.53 -1.12
CA VAL A 114 -13.71 17.62 -2.23
C VAL A 114 -12.55 17.53 -3.23
N ALA A 115 -11.86 18.65 -3.46
CA ALA A 115 -10.68 18.72 -4.31
C ALA A 115 -9.52 17.83 -3.80
N GLU A 116 -9.27 17.78 -2.49
CA GLU A 116 -8.23 16.92 -1.90
C GLU A 116 -8.58 15.43 -2.04
N ARG A 117 -9.86 15.07 -1.86
CA ARG A 117 -10.32 13.69 -2.09
C ARG A 117 -10.18 13.28 -3.55
N GLN A 118 -10.49 14.18 -4.49
CA GLN A 118 -10.31 13.93 -5.92
C GLN A 118 -8.83 13.80 -6.29
N LEU A 119 -7.96 14.67 -5.76
CA LEU A 119 -6.52 14.58 -5.98
C LEU A 119 -5.96 13.27 -5.41
N ALA A 120 -6.35 12.90 -4.20
CA ALA A 120 -5.96 11.64 -3.58
C ALA A 120 -6.38 10.47 -4.48
N ARG A 121 -7.65 10.43 -4.92
CA ARG A 121 -8.16 9.40 -5.84
C ARG A 121 -7.32 9.32 -7.13
N ARG A 122 -7.02 10.44 -7.78
CA ARG A 122 -6.18 10.47 -8.99
C ARG A 122 -4.76 9.96 -8.74
N LEU A 123 -4.16 10.35 -7.61
CA LEU A 123 -2.84 9.88 -7.21
C LEU A 123 -2.84 8.36 -7.04
N TYR A 124 -3.88 7.85 -6.37
CA TYR A 124 -4.09 6.44 -6.14
C TYR A 124 -4.27 5.64 -7.44
N GLU A 125 -5.16 6.07 -8.34
CA GLU A 125 -5.37 5.47 -9.66
C GLU A 125 -4.07 5.47 -10.48
N THR A 126 -3.32 6.56 -10.42
CA THR A 126 -2.04 6.67 -11.11
C THR A 126 -1.01 5.68 -10.58
N VAL A 127 -0.94 5.51 -9.26
CA VAL A 127 -0.05 4.53 -8.62
C VAL A 127 -0.45 3.10 -8.99
N ASP A 128 -1.75 2.81 -9.06
CA ASP A 128 -2.24 1.48 -9.41
C ASP A 128 -1.88 1.07 -10.84
N GLN A 129 -1.79 2.05 -11.76
CA GLN A 129 -1.34 1.83 -13.14
C GLN A 129 0.19 1.65 -13.30
N LEU A 130 0.99 1.82 -12.25
CA LEU A 130 2.43 1.61 -12.33
C LEU A 130 2.76 0.13 -12.47
N ASP A 131 3.92 -0.20 -13.06
CA ASP A 131 4.44 -1.56 -13.00
C ASP A 131 4.56 -2.03 -11.54
N ASP A 132 4.25 -3.31 -11.30
CA ASP A 132 4.22 -3.93 -9.97
C ASP A 132 5.46 -3.58 -9.13
N ASP A 133 6.64 -3.65 -9.74
CA ASP A 133 7.93 -3.31 -9.13
C ASP A 133 8.03 -1.89 -8.56
N LYS A 134 7.43 -0.92 -9.25
CA LYS A 134 7.39 0.48 -8.84
C LYS A 134 6.28 0.69 -7.81
N ARG A 135 5.11 0.08 -8.05
CA ARG A 135 3.96 0.13 -7.15
C ARG A 135 4.30 -0.40 -5.75
N HIS A 136 4.99 -1.54 -5.66
CA HIS A 136 5.40 -2.15 -4.39
C HIS A 136 6.28 -1.20 -3.55
N VAL A 137 7.22 -0.52 -4.20
CA VAL A 137 8.11 0.45 -3.53
C VAL A 137 7.32 1.62 -2.96
N VAL A 138 6.30 2.11 -3.68
CA VAL A 138 5.43 3.19 -3.22
C VAL A 138 4.58 2.75 -2.03
N HIS A 139 3.94 1.57 -2.11
CA HIS A 139 3.17 1.01 -1.00
C HIS A 139 3.98 0.87 0.27
N LEU A 140 5.17 0.27 0.20
CA LEU A 140 5.98 0.09 1.40
C LEU A 140 6.55 1.42 1.93
N HIS A 141 7.07 2.28 1.05
CA HIS A 141 7.76 3.50 1.50
C HIS A 141 6.80 4.61 1.96
N TYR A 142 5.78 4.93 1.15
CA TYR A 142 4.89 6.06 1.43
C TYR A 142 3.66 5.67 2.22
N TYR A 143 3.02 4.54 1.88
CA TYR A 143 1.78 4.15 2.56
C TYR A 143 2.02 3.44 3.89
N GLN A 144 3.07 2.62 3.98
CA GLN A 144 3.42 1.90 5.22
C GLN A 144 4.54 2.60 6.01
N GLY A 145 5.13 3.68 5.48
CA GLY A 145 6.14 4.48 6.17
C GLY A 145 7.49 3.78 6.38
N LEU A 146 7.80 2.71 5.65
CA LEU A 146 9.09 2.02 5.77
C LEU A 146 10.22 2.89 5.22
N SER A 147 11.38 2.86 5.87
CA SER A 147 12.58 3.49 5.31
C SER A 147 13.05 2.78 4.04
N ILE A 148 13.84 3.46 3.21
CA ILE A 148 14.45 2.89 2.00
C ILE A 148 15.18 1.57 2.28
N ARG A 149 15.87 1.47 3.42
CA ARG A 149 16.59 0.25 3.85
C ARG A 149 15.63 -0.87 4.21
N GLU A 150 14.49 -0.57 4.83
CA GLU A 150 13.48 -1.56 5.19
C GLU A 150 12.71 -2.03 3.96
N THR A 151 12.31 -1.12 3.09
CA THR A 151 11.69 -1.44 1.79
C THR A 151 12.59 -2.36 0.96
N ALA A 152 13.89 -2.05 0.89
CA ALA A 152 14.87 -2.91 0.22
C ALA A 152 14.93 -4.33 0.81
N LYS A 153 14.88 -4.45 2.15
CA LYS A 153 14.84 -5.76 2.83
C LYS A 153 13.55 -6.53 2.56
N VAL A 154 12.39 -5.85 2.55
CA VAL A 154 11.10 -6.47 2.26
C VAL A 154 11.08 -7.01 0.83
N LEU A 155 11.49 -6.18 -0.14
CA LEU A 155 11.47 -6.53 -1.57
C LEU A 155 12.67 -7.37 -2.02
N ASN A 156 13.64 -7.61 -1.15
CA ASN A 156 14.87 -8.34 -1.45
C ASN A 156 15.70 -7.73 -2.61
N ILE A 157 15.83 -6.40 -2.63
CA ILE A 157 16.57 -5.65 -3.66
C ILE A 157 17.57 -4.68 -3.04
N ALA A 158 18.45 -4.10 -3.86
CA ALA A 158 19.39 -3.08 -3.41
C ALA A 158 18.68 -1.76 -3.06
N THR A 159 19.22 -1.03 -2.06
CA THR A 159 18.69 0.30 -1.69
C THR A 159 18.80 1.32 -2.82
N SER A 160 19.80 1.18 -3.69
CA SER A 160 19.94 1.97 -4.93
C SER A 160 18.77 1.74 -5.88
N THR A 161 18.30 0.50 -6.01
CA THR A 161 17.13 0.13 -6.82
C THR A 161 15.86 0.76 -6.27
N VAL A 162 15.66 0.76 -4.95
CA VAL A 162 14.51 1.45 -4.31
C VAL A 162 14.54 2.93 -4.64
N LYS A 163 15.69 3.60 -4.45
CA LYS A 163 15.85 5.04 -4.78
C LYS A 163 15.57 5.33 -6.25
N TYR A 164 16.07 4.49 -7.14
CA TYR A 164 15.84 4.62 -8.58
C TYR A 164 14.36 4.51 -8.91
N ARG A 165 13.69 3.44 -8.43
CA ARG A 165 12.24 3.23 -8.66
C ARG A 165 11.41 4.40 -8.14
N LEU A 166 11.71 4.92 -6.94
CA LEU A 166 11.03 6.11 -6.40
C LEU A 166 11.19 7.34 -7.30
N ARG A 167 12.40 7.60 -7.81
CA ARG A 167 12.62 8.72 -8.75
C ARG A 167 11.80 8.55 -10.04
N GLU A 168 11.76 7.35 -10.59
CA GLU A 168 10.96 7.08 -11.79
C GLU A 168 9.46 7.24 -11.53
N VAL A 169 8.97 6.80 -10.36
CA VAL A 169 7.59 7.05 -9.94
C VAL A 169 7.28 8.55 -9.89
N PHE A 170 8.13 9.37 -9.28
CA PHE A 170 7.88 10.81 -9.23
C PHE A 170 7.82 11.46 -10.62
N LYS A 171 8.66 11.03 -11.56
CA LYS A 171 8.58 11.50 -12.95
C LYS A 171 7.24 11.16 -13.57
N ILE A 172 6.79 9.91 -13.41
CA ILE A 172 5.50 9.44 -13.94
C ILE A 172 4.34 10.21 -13.31
N LEU A 173 4.32 10.36 -11.99
CA LEU A 173 3.26 11.09 -11.27
C LEU A 173 3.22 12.56 -11.71
N ARG A 174 4.37 13.21 -11.86
CA ARG A 174 4.44 14.61 -12.32
C ARG A 174 3.89 14.78 -13.73
N ILE A 175 4.20 13.86 -14.65
CA ILE A 175 3.70 13.90 -16.02
C ILE A 175 2.18 13.67 -16.03
N LYS A 176 1.70 12.61 -15.35
CA LYS A 176 0.29 12.23 -15.38
C LYS A 176 -0.60 13.23 -14.64
N LEU A 177 -0.18 13.76 -13.49
CA LEU A 177 -0.97 14.72 -12.72
C LEU A 177 -0.84 16.14 -13.30
N GLY A 178 0.34 16.54 -13.77
CA GLY A 178 0.57 17.86 -14.37
C GLY A 178 -0.08 18.04 -15.75
N ALA A 179 -0.18 16.98 -16.57
CA ALA A 179 -0.87 17.06 -17.86
C ALA A 179 -2.39 17.27 -17.72
N GLN A 180 -2.99 16.80 -16.62
CA GLN A 180 -4.44 16.86 -16.39
C GLN A 180 -4.94 18.18 -15.79
N GLU A 181 -4.07 18.97 -15.15
CA GLU A 181 -4.41 20.33 -14.68
C GLU A 181 -4.72 21.28 -15.85
N THR A 182 -4.02 21.11 -16.98
CA THR A 182 -4.27 21.86 -18.22
C THR A 182 -5.57 21.50 -18.92
N SER A 183 -6.04 20.25 -18.81
CA SER A 183 -7.28 19.80 -19.46
C SER A 183 -8.54 20.28 -18.72
N THR A 184 -8.50 20.34 -17.39
CA THR A 184 -9.65 20.79 -16.58
C THR A 184 -9.92 22.30 -16.72
N GLN A 185 -8.93 23.11 -17.10
CA GLN A 185 -9.14 24.56 -17.34
C GLN A 185 -9.71 24.87 -18.74
N GLN A 186 -9.60 23.96 -19.71
CA GLN A 186 -10.11 24.20 -21.07
C GLN A 186 -11.61 23.89 -21.23
N GLU A 187 -12.19 23.01 -20.40
CA GLU A 187 -13.64 22.72 -20.42
C GLU A 187 -14.52 23.78 -19.73
N GLN A 188 -13.94 24.79 -19.07
CA GLN A 188 -14.68 25.91 -18.46
C GLN A 188 -14.79 27.16 -19.36
N THR A 189 -14.27 27.12 -20.59
CA THR A 189 -14.48 28.21 -21.56
C THR A 189 -15.67 27.88 -22.45
N ILE A 190 -16.89 28.12 -21.95
CA ILE A 190 -18.09 28.15 -22.80
C ILE A 190 -17.89 29.28 -23.84
N PRO A 191 -17.98 29.01 -25.15
CA PRO A 191 -17.94 30.07 -26.14
C PRO A 191 -19.27 30.82 -26.07
N ILE A 192 -19.24 32.08 -25.61
CA ILE A 192 -20.38 32.98 -25.81
C ILE A 192 -20.46 33.25 -27.31
N ALA A 193 -21.44 32.61 -27.94
CA ALA A 193 -21.75 32.75 -29.35
C ALA A 193 -22.04 34.22 -29.71
N LYS A 194 -21.54 34.64 -30.87
CA LYS A 194 -22.03 35.80 -31.62
C LYS A 194 -23.45 35.53 -32.13
N GLY A 195 -24.30 36.56 -32.14
CA GLY A 195 -25.61 36.63 -32.81
C GLY A 195 -26.61 37.41 -31.94
N GLU A 196 -26.86 38.71 -32.13
CA GLU A 196 -27.59 39.41 -33.22
C GLU A 196 -28.91 40.01 -32.68
N SER A 197 -29.11 41.30 -33.00
CA SER A 197 -30.36 42.08 -33.11
C SER A 197 -31.19 42.42 -31.87
N LEU A 198 -31.16 43.70 -31.46
CA LEU A 198 -32.15 44.74 -31.83
C LEU A 198 -31.57 46.14 -31.58
#